data_AF-A0A0E3CAE6-F1
#
_entry.id   AF-A0A0E3CAE6-F1
#
_cell.length_a   1.000
_cell.length_b   1.000
_cell.length_c   1.000
_cell.angle_alpha   90.00
_cell.angle_beta   90.00
_cell.angle_gamma   90.00
#
_symmetry.space_group_name_H-M   'P 1'
#
loop_
_entity.id
_entity.type
_entity.pdbx_description
1 polymer ?
#
loop_
_entity_poly.entity_id
_entity_poly.type
_entity_poly.pdbx_seq_one_letter_code
_entity_poly.pdbx_strand_id
1 'polypeptide(L)'
;MNPLRLLSRHVTGDWGDVCSDDATANDDAVRTGARVLSSYRINATSMVWIITEAVSNWDEKGNPLIVPKRLATTILLPSEY
;
A
#
# COMPACT_ATOMS: atom_id res chain seq x y z
N MET A 1 10.62 -14.32 -6.14
CA MET A 1 9.44 -13.73 -5.47
C MET A 1 8.34 -13.51 -6.50
N ASN A 2 7.07 -13.83 -6.21
CA ASN A 2 5.95 -13.63 -7.15
C ASN A 2 5.16 -12.36 -6.74
N PRO A 3 4.90 -11.39 -7.65
CA PRO A 3 4.17 -10.16 -7.32
C PRO A 3 2.80 -10.38 -6.67
N LEU A 4 2.05 -11.40 -7.10
CA LEU A 4 0.74 -11.73 -6.52
C LEU A 4 0.85 -12.20 -5.06
N ARG A 5 1.96 -12.85 -4.68
CA ARG A 5 2.21 -13.21 -3.28
C ARG A 5 2.47 -11.97 -2.42
N LEU A 6 3.19 -10.99 -2.95
CA LEU A 6 3.45 -9.73 -2.24
C LEU A 6 2.16 -8.92 -2.06
N LEU A 7 1.31 -8.86 -3.09
CA LEU A 7 -0.02 -8.25 -3.00
C LEU A 7 -0.91 -8.99 -1.99
N SER A 8 -0.89 -10.32 -1.96
CA SER A 8 -1.65 -11.09 -0.97
C SER A 8 -1.20 -10.78 0.47
N ARG A 9 0.10 -10.61 0.70
CA ARG A 9 0.64 -10.20 2.00
C ARG A 9 0.14 -8.80 2.38
N HIS A 10 0.24 -7.84 1.45
CA HIS A 10 -0.20 -6.46 1.66
C HIS A 10 -1.69 -6.39 2.02
N VAL A 11 -2.56 -7.08 1.26
CA VAL A 11 -4.01 -7.09 1.49
C VAL A 11 -4.40 -7.77 2.80
N THR A 12 -3.56 -8.66 3.33
CA THR A 12 -3.83 -9.38 4.59
C THR A 12 -3.20 -8.72 5.82
N GLY A 13 -2.56 -7.55 5.67
CA GLY A 13 -1.95 -6.81 6.77
C GLY A 13 -0.55 -7.27 7.15
N ASP A 14 0.09 -8.12 6.34
CA ASP A 14 1.52 -8.40 6.49
C ASP A 14 2.31 -7.27 5.84
N TRP A 15 2.70 -6.28 6.63
CA TRP A 15 3.39 -5.07 6.16
C TRP A 15 4.86 -5.29 5.78
N GLY A 16 5.40 -6.49 6.02
CA GLY A 16 6.77 -6.86 5.67
C GLY A 16 7.83 -6.17 6.52
N ASP A 17 8.88 -5.68 5.87
CA ASP A 17 10.09 -5.10 6.47
C ASP A 17 9.91 -3.61 6.87
N VAL A 18 8.72 -3.22 7.34
CA VAL A 18 8.48 -1.88 7.93
C VAL A 18 8.77 -1.89 9.43
N CYS A 19 8.99 -0.71 10.04
CA CYS A 19 9.17 -0.65 11.49
C CYS A 19 7.84 -0.83 12.25
N SER A 20 7.87 -1.04 13.56
CA SER A 20 6.67 -1.23 14.40
C SER A 20 5.70 -0.07 14.33
N ASP A 21 6.23 1.15 14.26
CA ASP A 21 5.44 2.37 14.26
C ASP A 21 4.72 2.52 12.91
N ASP A 22 5.41 2.23 11.80
CA ASP A 22 4.82 2.20 10.46
C ASP A 22 3.78 1.08 10.32
N ALA A 23 4.03 -0.09 10.91
CA ALA A 23 3.05 -1.18 10.95
C ALA A 23 1.77 -0.76 11.68
N THR A 24 1.91 -0.10 12.84
CA THR A 24 0.78 0.43 13.60
C THR A 24 0.04 1.51 12.80
N ALA A 25 0.78 2.40 12.16
CA ALA A 25 0.22 3.44 11.30
C ALA A 25 -0.55 2.84 10.11
N ASN A 26 -0.06 1.75 9.51
CA ASN A 26 -0.79 1.03 8.47
C ASN A 26 -2.09 0.42 8.99
N ASP A 27 -2.07 -0.22 10.15
CA ASP A 27 -3.28 -0.81 10.75
C ASP A 27 -4.35 0.26 11.00
N ASP A 28 -3.96 1.45 11.45
CA ASP A 28 -4.86 2.58 11.60
C ASP A 28 -5.28 3.18 10.26
N ALA A 29 -4.39 3.24 9.28
CA ALA A 29 -4.67 3.69 7.92
C ALA A 29 -5.69 2.80 7.19
N VAL A 30 -5.71 1.49 7.46
CA VAL A 30 -6.75 0.58 6.97
C VAL A 30 -8.14 1.01 7.46
N ARG A 31 -8.26 1.47 8.71
CA ARG A 31 -9.53 1.91 9.31
C ARG A 31 -9.92 3.32 8.90
N THR A 32 -8.94 4.22 8.83
CA THR A 32 -9.17 5.65 8.58
C THR A 32 -9.23 6.01 7.10
N GLY A 33 -8.78 5.10 6.22
CA GLY A 33 -8.68 5.38 4.78
C GLY A 33 -7.41 6.15 4.39
N ALA A 34 -6.46 6.36 5.30
CA ALA A 34 -5.15 6.92 4.95
C ALA A 34 -4.34 5.96 4.06
N ARG A 35 -3.28 6.47 3.41
CA ARG A 35 -2.36 5.67 2.59
C ARG A 35 -1.72 4.57 3.45
N VAL A 36 -1.54 3.39 2.87
CA VAL A 36 -0.79 2.27 3.47
C VAL A 36 0.45 1.94 2.63
N LEU A 37 1.53 1.51 3.29
CA LEU A 37 2.79 1.13 2.66
C LEU A 37 3.32 -0.18 3.24
N SER A 38 3.63 -1.14 2.38
CA SER A 38 4.40 -2.33 2.76
C SER A 38 5.74 -2.36 2.07
N SER A 39 6.73 -2.94 2.75
CA SER A 39 8.07 -3.08 2.23
C SER A 39 8.44 -4.56 2.21
N TYR A 40 8.90 -5.08 1.07
CA TYR A 40 9.29 -6.49 0.97
C TYR A 40 10.65 -6.64 0.33
N ARG A 41 11.58 -7.27 1.04
CA ARG A 41 12.83 -7.74 0.46
C ARG A 41 12.56 -8.86 -0.57
N ILE A 42 13.02 -8.67 -1.80
CA ILE A 42 12.83 -9.64 -2.91
C ILE A 42 14.09 -10.46 -3.19
N ASN A 43 15.26 -9.98 -2.77
CA ASN A 43 16.55 -10.68 -2.77
C ASN A 43 17.49 -10.00 -1.74
N ALA A 44 18.77 -10.39 -1.68
CA ALA A 44 19.71 -9.86 -0.69
C ALA A 44 19.92 -8.33 -0.75
N THR A 45 19.74 -7.71 -1.92
CA THR A 45 20.09 -6.30 -2.17
C THR A 45 18.90 -5.45 -2.63
N SER A 46 17.77 -6.05 -2.99
CA SER A 46 16.61 -5.36 -3.54
C SER A 46 15.37 -5.55 -2.66
N MET A 47 14.62 -4.48 -2.54
CA MET A 47 13.28 -4.47 -1.96
C MET A 47 12.32 -3.76 -2.91
N VAL A 48 11.04 -4.03 -2.72
CA VAL A 48 9.95 -3.32 -3.38
C VAL A 48 9.03 -2.74 -2.31
N TRP A 49 8.43 -1.60 -2.63
CA TRP A 49 7.35 -1.02 -1.88
C TRP A 49 6.03 -1.30 -2.58
N ILE A 50 5.00 -1.63 -1.80
CA ILE A 50 3.62 -1.69 -2.25
C ILE A 50 2.87 -0.60 -1.50
N ILE A 51 2.35 0.37 -2.25
CA ILE A 51 1.64 1.52 -1.70
C ILE A 51 0.20 1.46 -2.19
N THR A 52 -0.76 1.53 -1.27
CA THR A 52 -2.15 1.79 -1.64
C THR A 52 -2.54 3.18 -1.19
N GLU A 53 -2.99 4.00 -2.16
CA GLU A 53 -3.35 5.39 -1.95
C GLU A 53 -4.49 5.55 -0.93
N ALA A 54 -4.56 6.75 -0.36
CA ALA A 54 -5.67 7.12 0.50
C ALA A 54 -7.02 7.01 -0.23
N VAL A 55 -8.07 6.84 0.55
CA VAL A 55 -9.45 6.85 0.06
C VAL A 55 -9.76 8.22 -0.53
N SER A 56 -10.32 8.21 -1.75
CA SER A 56 -10.78 9.40 -2.45
C SER A 56 -12.30 9.45 -2.51
N ASN A 57 -12.84 10.67 -2.44
CA ASN A 57 -14.25 10.97 -2.71
C ASN A 57 -14.49 11.29 -4.21
N TRP A 58 -13.45 11.28 -5.02
CA TRP A 58 -13.49 11.65 -6.44
C TRP A 58 -12.89 10.53 -7.30
N ASP A 59 -13.45 10.31 -8.49
CA ASP A 59 -12.87 9.42 -9.49
C ASP A 59 -11.70 10.07 -10.24
N GLU A 60 -11.05 9.31 -11.13
CA GLU A 60 -9.91 9.78 -11.94
C GLU A 60 -10.26 10.96 -12.87
N LYS A 61 -11.54 11.19 -13.14
CA LYS A 61 -12.05 12.28 -13.98
C LYS A 61 -12.53 13.48 -13.16
N GLY A 62 -12.45 13.42 -11.82
CA GLY A 62 -12.91 14.46 -10.92
C GLY A 62 -14.41 14.45 -10.64
N ASN A 63 -15.12 13.34 -10.92
CA ASN A 63 -16.53 13.19 -10.53
C ASN A 63 -16.65 12.67 -9.10
N PRO A 64 -17.68 13.09 -8.34
CA PRO A 64 -17.85 12.62 -6.97
C PRO A 64 -18.25 11.13 -6.96
N LEU A 65 -17.65 10.37 -6.05
CA LEU A 65 -17.95 8.96 -5.82
C LEU A 65 -19.07 8.82 -4.79
N ILE A 66 -20.00 7.90 -5.05
CA ILE A 66 -21.06 7.52 -4.10
C ILE A 66 -20.46 6.85 -2.86
N VAL A 67 -19.43 6.02 -3.07
CA VAL A 67 -18.70 5.34 -2.00
C VAL A 67 -17.22 5.73 -2.13
N PRO A 68 -16.62 6.33 -1.09
CA PRO A 68 -15.20 6.64 -1.11
C PRO A 68 -14.38 5.36 -1.32
N LYS A 69 -13.37 5.41 -2.19
CA LYS A 69 -12.54 4.23 -2.49
C LYS A 69 -11.07 4.58 -2.68
N ARG A 70 -10.19 3.62 -2.43
CA ARG A 70 -8.78 3.70 -2.83
C ARG A 70 -8.71 3.57 -4.35
N LEU A 71 -8.05 4.50 -5.02
CA LEU A 71 -8.02 4.54 -6.48
C LEU A 71 -6.91 3.68 -7.08
N ALA A 72 -5.80 3.50 -6.35
CA ALA A 72 -4.63 2.82 -6.88
C ALA A 72 -3.85 2.07 -5.80
N THR A 73 -3.28 0.94 -6.21
CA THR A 73 -2.18 0.24 -5.53
C THR A 73 -1.02 0.14 -6.50
N THR A 74 0.14 0.64 -6.12
CA THR A 74 1.34 0.69 -6.96
C THR A 74 2.45 -0.15 -6.33
N ILE A 75 3.16 -0.90 -7.17
CA ILE A 75 4.39 -1.61 -6.79
C ILE A 75 5.56 -0.85 -7.41
N LEU A 76 6.52 -0.44 -6.61
CA LEU A 76 7.66 0.38 -7.04
C LEU A 76 8.94 -0.01 -6.29
N LEU A 77 10.10 0.24 -6.91
CA LEU A 77 11.37 0.22 -6.21
C LEU A 77 11.47 1.46 -5.31
N PRO A 78 12.17 1.41 -4.15
CA PRO A 78 12.36 2.60 -3.31
C PRO A 78 12.99 3.78 -4.04
N SER A 79 13.76 3.54 -5.10
CA SER A 79 14.37 4.56 -5.95
C SER A 79 13.40 5.23 -6.94
N GLU A 80 12.21 4.66 -7.11
CA GLU A 80 11.15 5.17 -8.00
C GLU A 80 10.06 5.94 -7.22
N TYR A 81 10.22 6.06 -5.90
CA TYR A 81 9.41 6.92 -5.03
C TYR A 81 9.99 8.32 -4.96
#